data_AF-A0A7L4REN2-F1
#
_entry.id   AF-A0A7L4REN2-F1
#
_cell.length_a   1.000
_cell.length_b   1.000
_cell.length_c   1.000
_cell.angle_alpha   90.00
_cell.angle_beta   90.00
_cell.angle_gamma   90.00
#
_symmetry.space_group_name_H-M   'P 1'
#
loop_
_entity.id
_entity.type
_entity.pdbx_description
1 polymer ?
#
loop_
_entity_poly.entity_id
_entity_poly.type
_entity_poly.pdbx_seq_one_letter_code
_entity_poly.pdbx_strand_id
1 'polypeptide(L)'
;MDRVRKMRIKELFQGIAMGLMDGLITLLGIIVGVGVATNDAKVVIISGLVGGISNSFGTSIGFYTSENAERGQQIEFYKKSKGTRKDLQYIHSHSEIIGSAVLSFIAGAFAIVFPLLPFFLLYDVLTSMISSLIISAMMLFVLGYYIGKINETDRLRSGFKYLFLGIMSSIVAFILGEVLRRFIEGKGGIF
;
A
#
# COMPACT_ATOMS: atom_id res chain seq x y z
N MET A 1 24.18 13.91 -18.47
CA MET A 1 22.72 14.03 -18.24
C MET A 1 22.09 12.77 -17.65
N ASP A 2 22.72 11.59 -17.72
CA ASP A 2 22.05 10.32 -17.37
C ASP A 2 21.85 10.03 -15.87
N ARG A 3 22.69 10.57 -14.97
CA ARG A 3 22.57 10.27 -13.53
C ARG A 3 21.37 10.95 -12.85
N VAL A 4 21.10 12.22 -13.16
CA VAL A 4 19.96 12.97 -12.60
C VAL A 4 18.63 12.33 -13.01
N ARG A 5 18.52 11.93 -14.29
CA ARG A 5 17.33 11.21 -14.78
C ARG A 5 17.14 9.86 -14.09
N LYS A 6 18.22 9.11 -13.82
CA LYS A 6 18.15 7.83 -13.08
C LYS A 6 17.68 8.01 -11.63
N MET A 7 18.13 9.05 -10.94
CA MET A 7 17.69 9.33 -9.56
C MET A 7 16.20 9.67 -9.50
N ARG A 8 15.73 10.57 -10.37
CA ARG A 8 14.30 10.90 -10.51
C ARG A 8 13.43 9.66 -10.74
N ILE A 9 13.83 8.77 -11.64
CA ILE A 9 13.04 7.56 -11.95
C ILE A 9 12.97 6.64 -10.72
N LYS A 10 14.03 6.56 -9.92
CA LYS A 10 14.07 5.74 -8.71
C LYS A 10 13.09 6.27 -7.65
N GLU A 11 13.05 7.58 -7.45
CA GLU A 11 12.11 8.22 -6.51
C GLU A 11 10.66 8.02 -6.94
N LEU A 12 10.34 8.24 -8.22
CA LEU A 12 9.00 8.01 -8.75
C LEU A 12 8.57 6.55 -8.56
N PHE A 13 9.50 5.60 -8.74
CA PHE A 13 9.23 4.20 -8.48
C PHE A 13 8.98 3.90 -7.01
N GLN A 14 9.70 4.54 -6.08
CA GLN A 14 9.45 4.38 -4.64
C GLN A 14 8.04 4.84 -4.26
N GLY A 15 7.57 5.96 -4.81
CA GLY A 15 6.19 6.41 -4.64
C GLY A 15 5.17 5.36 -5.13
N ILE A 16 5.35 4.83 -6.35
CA ILE A 16 4.50 3.76 -6.90
C ILE A 16 4.51 2.52 -6.00
N ALA A 17 5.69 2.07 -5.59
CA ALA A 17 5.88 0.88 -4.77
C ALA A 17 5.20 1.02 -3.40
N MET A 18 5.32 2.19 -2.78
CA MET A 18 4.66 2.51 -1.52
C MET A 18 3.14 2.48 -1.65
N GLY A 19 2.60 3.16 -2.68
CA GLY A 19 1.17 3.17 -2.95
C GLY A 19 0.58 1.78 -3.21
N LEU A 20 1.21 1.00 -4.11
CA LEU A 20 0.75 -0.36 -4.42
C LEU A 20 0.77 -1.28 -3.20
N MET A 21 1.87 -1.25 -2.44
CA MET A 21 2.04 -2.12 -1.28
C MET A 21 0.99 -1.82 -0.22
N ASP A 22 0.84 -0.55 0.13
CA ASP A 22 -0.08 -0.12 1.16
C ASP A 22 -1.54 -0.36 0.74
N GLY A 23 -1.90 -0.05 -0.51
CA GLY A 23 -3.21 -0.34 -1.07
C GLY A 23 -3.56 -1.84 -1.05
N LEU A 24 -2.63 -2.71 -1.45
CA LEU A 24 -2.84 -4.16 -1.43
C LEU A 24 -2.98 -4.72 -0.01
N ILE A 25 -2.12 -4.31 0.92
CA ILE A 25 -2.13 -4.81 2.31
C ILE A 25 -3.38 -4.33 3.04
N THR A 26 -3.75 -3.07 2.89
CA THR A 26 -4.95 -2.50 3.51
C THR A 26 -6.21 -3.15 2.95
N LEU A 27 -6.29 -3.33 1.62
CA LEU A 27 -7.47 -3.95 1.02
C LEU A 27 -7.60 -5.43 1.42
N LEU A 28 -6.50 -6.18 1.51
CA LEU A 28 -6.51 -7.54 2.07
C LEU A 28 -7.08 -7.56 3.49
N GLY A 29 -6.68 -6.63 4.34
CA GLY A 29 -7.21 -6.48 5.69
C GLY A 29 -8.71 -6.19 5.68
N ILE A 30 -9.16 -5.25 4.85
CA ILE A 30 -10.59 -4.90 4.72
C ILE A 30 -11.40 -6.10 4.23
N ILE A 31 -10.98 -6.76 3.15
CA ILE A 31 -11.69 -7.90 2.55
C ILE A 31 -11.86 -9.02 3.58
N VAL A 32 -10.79 -9.36 4.31
CA VAL A 32 -10.83 -10.43 5.30
C VAL A 32 -11.62 -10.02 6.53
N GLY A 33 -11.29 -8.87 7.14
CA GLY A 33 -11.91 -8.43 8.38
C GLY A 33 -13.40 -8.10 8.22
N VAL A 34 -13.76 -7.30 7.22
CA VAL A 34 -15.16 -6.95 6.94
C VAL A 34 -15.92 -8.17 6.44
N GLY A 35 -15.33 -8.97 5.55
CA GLY A 35 -15.97 -10.17 5.02
C GLY A 35 -16.34 -11.18 6.12
N VAL A 36 -15.44 -11.41 7.08
CA VAL A 36 -15.72 -12.26 8.25
C VAL A 36 -16.76 -11.61 9.17
N ALA A 37 -16.68 -10.29 9.39
CA ALA A 37 -17.57 -9.59 10.31
C ALA A 37 -19.03 -9.54 9.84
N THR A 38 -19.26 -9.37 8.53
CA THR A 38 -20.60 -9.07 7.99
C THR A 38 -21.18 -10.16 7.10
N ASN A 39 -20.33 -10.97 6.47
CA ASN A 39 -20.72 -11.94 5.45
C ASN A 39 -21.61 -11.34 4.33
N ASP A 40 -21.41 -10.05 4.02
CA ASP A 40 -22.13 -9.33 2.97
C ASP A 40 -21.13 -8.70 1.97
N ALA A 41 -21.18 -9.19 0.73
CA ALA A 41 -20.35 -8.70 -0.37
C ALA A 41 -20.50 -7.19 -0.61
N LYS A 42 -21.71 -6.62 -0.45
CA LYS A 42 -21.96 -5.19 -0.68
C LYS A 42 -21.20 -4.35 0.34
N VAL A 43 -21.22 -4.77 1.62
CA VAL A 43 -20.49 -4.07 2.67
C VAL A 43 -18.98 -4.15 2.41
N VAL A 44 -18.47 -5.32 2.00
CA VAL A 44 -17.04 -5.47 1.65
C VAL A 44 -16.64 -4.54 0.49
N ILE A 45 -17.45 -4.47 -0.57
CA ILE A 45 -17.17 -3.60 -1.72
C ILE A 45 -17.17 -2.12 -1.29
N ILE A 46 -18.18 -1.68 -0.53
CA ILE A 46 -18.28 -0.29 -0.08
C ILE A 46 -17.08 0.05 0.83
N SER A 47 -16.78 -0.80 1.80
CA SER A 47 -15.63 -0.61 2.70
C SER A 47 -14.30 -0.64 1.95
N GLY A 48 -14.14 -1.53 0.97
CA GLY A 48 -12.92 -1.65 0.16
C GLY A 48 -12.68 -0.43 -0.71
N LEU A 49 -13.73 0.09 -1.37
CA LEU A 49 -13.63 1.27 -2.22
C LEU A 49 -13.41 2.54 -1.39
N VAL A 50 -14.26 2.80 -0.40
CA VAL A 50 -14.16 4.01 0.44
C VAL A 50 -12.88 3.96 1.26
N GLY A 51 -12.67 2.88 2.01
CA GLY A 51 -11.51 2.70 2.87
C GLY A 51 -10.20 2.67 2.09
N GLY A 52 -10.16 1.99 0.94
CA GLY A 52 -8.97 1.92 0.10
C GLY A 52 -8.60 3.27 -0.52
N ILE A 53 -9.57 4.04 -1.04
CA ILE A 53 -9.29 5.36 -1.61
C ILE A 53 -8.85 6.33 -0.52
N SER A 54 -9.54 6.35 0.63
CA SER A 54 -9.15 7.16 1.78
C SER A 54 -7.74 6.81 2.27
N ASN A 55 -7.41 5.52 2.32
CA ASN A 55 -6.06 5.05 2.65
C ASN A 55 -5.02 5.56 1.65
N SER A 56 -5.27 5.41 0.35
CA SER A 56 -4.34 5.86 -0.70
C SER A 56 -4.05 7.36 -0.60
N PHE A 57 -5.07 8.16 -0.25
CA PHE A 57 -4.92 9.60 -0.03
C PHE A 57 -4.09 9.89 1.21
N GLY A 58 -4.37 9.21 2.32
CA GLY A 58 -3.59 9.32 3.56
C GLY A 58 -2.12 8.96 3.35
N THR A 59 -1.84 7.87 2.64
CA THR A 59 -0.49 7.39 2.34
C THR A 59 0.26 8.34 1.41
N SER A 60 -0.40 8.91 0.40
CA SER A 60 0.19 9.95 -0.45
C SER A 60 0.60 11.20 0.34
N ILE A 61 -0.30 11.72 1.20
CA ILE A 61 0.00 12.90 2.02
C ILE A 61 1.09 12.60 3.05
N GLY A 62 1.01 11.44 3.70
CA GLY A 62 2.02 10.97 4.65
C GLY A 62 3.39 10.84 3.99
N PHE A 63 3.45 10.27 2.78
CA PHE A 63 4.68 10.15 2.01
C PHE A 63 5.26 11.52 1.63
N TYR A 64 4.45 12.41 1.04
CA TYR A 64 4.86 13.78 0.72
C TYR A 64 5.43 14.51 1.94
N THR A 65 4.74 14.40 3.08
CA THR A 65 5.11 15.11 4.31
C THR A 65 6.41 14.55 4.88
N SER A 66 6.59 13.23 4.84
CA SER A 66 7.81 12.55 5.31
C SER A 66 9.01 12.91 4.43
N GLU A 67 8.88 12.82 3.11
CA GLU A 67 9.93 13.19 2.15
C GLU A 67 10.29 14.68 2.24
N ASN A 68 9.28 15.55 2.39
CA ASN A 68 9.53 16.98 2.54
C ASN A 68 10.23 17.32 3.86
N ALA A 69 9.92 16.60 4.94
CA ALA A 69 10.62 16.73 6.22
C ALA A 69 12.08 16.24 6.11
N GLU A 70 12.31 15.09 5.46
CA GLU A 70 13.65 14.55 5.24
C GLU A 70 14.50 15.51 4.40
N ARG A 71 13.95 16.04 3.31
CA ARG A 71 14.58 17.08 2.50
C ARG A 71 14.95 18.31 3.34
N GLY A 72 14.06 18.75 4.23
CA GLY A 72 14.32 19.87 5.14
C GLY A 72 15.55 19.63 6.02
N GLN A 73 15.64 18.43 6.61
CA GLN A 73 16.78 18.01 7.43
C GLN A 73 18.08 17.91 6.61
N GLN A 74 18.02 17.38 5.39
CA GLN A 74 19.18 17.30 4.48
C GLN A 74 19.73 18.70 4.15
N ILE A 75 18.85 19.68 3.92
CA ILE A 75 19.25 21.09 3.67
C ILE A 75 19.90 21.71 4.91
N GLU A 76 19.36 21.46 6.10
CA GLU A 76 19.91 21.99 7.34
C GLU A 76 21.29 21.39 7.64
N PHE A 77 21.43 20.07 7.47
CA PHE A 77 22.69 19.36 7.60
C PHE A 77 23.76 19.89 6.62
N TYR A 78 23.36 20.17 5.37
CA TYR A 78 24.23 20.78 4.36
C TYR A 78 24.74 22.16 4.78
N LYS A 79 23.84 23.03 5.27
CA LYS A 79 24.19 24.38 5.74
C LYS A 79 25.17 24.33 6.91
N LYS A 80 24.95 23.42 7.85
CA LYS A 80 25.79 23.26 9.05
C LYS A 80 27.17 22.67 8.73
N SER A 81 27.24 21.75 7.77
CA SER A 81 28.48 21.04 7.41
C SER A 81 29.35 21.80 6.39
N LYS A 82 28.96 23.01 5.94
CA LYS A 82 29.57 23.70 4.78
C LYS A 82 29.78 22.72 3.61
N GLY A 83 28.74 21.94 3.31
CA GLY A 83 28.82 20.81 2.40
C GLY A 83 29.42 21.16 1.03
N THR A 84 30.07 20.19 0.40
CA THR A 84 30.64 20.35 -0.94
C THR A 84 29.50 20.38 -1.97
N ARG A 85 29.70 20.97 -3.15
CA ARG A 85 28.68 21.01 -4.24
C ARG A 85 28.09 19.64 -4.63
N LYS A 86 28.77 18.54 -4.27
CA LYS A 86 28.28 17.16 -4.42
C LYS A 86 27.16 16.79 -3.43
N ASP A 87 27.08 17.44 -2.29
CA ASP A 87 26.08 17.15 -1.25
C ASP A 87 24.70 17.72 -1.63
N LEU A 88 24.68 18.79 -2.44
CA LEU A 88 23.47 19.33 -3.08
C LEU A 88 22.82 18.34 -4.05
N GLN A 89 23.58 17.36 -4.58
CA GLN A 89 23.06 16.35 -5.50
C GLN A 89 22.21 15.27 -4.81
N TYR A 90 22.26 15.18 -3.47
CA TYR A 90 21.46 14.24 -2.68
C TYR A 90 20.15 14.83 -2.17
N ILE A 91 19.93 16.13 -2.36
CA ILE A 91 18.72 16.81 -1.92
C ILE A 91 17.63 16.59 -2.96
N HIS A 92 16.61 15.82 -2.58
CA HIS A 92 15.44 15.51 -3.41
C HIS A 92 14.80 16.80 -3.96
N SER A 93 14.41 16.83 -5.23
CA SER A 93 13.73 17.99 -5.81
C SER A 93 12.25 18.04 -5.43
N HIS A 94 11.69 19.25 -5.29
CA HIS A 94 10.34 19.43 -4.78
C HIS A 94 9.33 18.80 -5.74
N SER A 95 9.59 18.95 -7.03
CA SER A 95 8.80 18.34 -8.09
C SER A 95 8.89 16.81 -8.10
N GLU A 96 9.97 16.23 -7.62
CA GLU A 96 10.17 14.77 -7.59
C GLU A 96 9.41 14.15 -6.41
N ILE A 97 9.45 14.81 -5.24
CA ILE A 97 8.64 14.44 -4.08
C ILE A 97 7.14 14.53 -4.41
N ILE A 98 6.69 15.64 -5.02
CA ILE A 98 5.29 15.81 -5.43
C ILE A 98 4.90 14.75 -6.46
N GLY A 99 5.73 14.53 -7.49
CA GLY A 99 5.47 13.52 -8.51
C GLY A 99 5.33 12.12 -7.91
N SER A 100 6.21 11.77 -6.97
CA SER A 100 6.20 10.47 -6.30
C SER A 100 4.99 10.31 -5.38
N ALA A 101 4.56 11.36 -4.68
CA ALA A 101 3.35 11.35 -3.87
C ALA A 101 2.09 11.14 -4.73
N VAL A 102 1.95 11.89 -5.83
CA VAL A 102 0.83 11.73 -6.78
C VAL A 102 0.81 10.31 -7.35
N LEU A 103 1.97 9.78 -7.73
CA LEU A 103 2.07 8.40 -8.21
C LEU A 103 1.73 7.38 -7.12
N SER A 104 2.10 7.62 -5.86
CA SER A 104 1.69 6.79 -4.72
C SER A 104 0.17 6.75 -4.58
N PHE A 105 -0.50 7.89 -4.69
CA PHE A 105 -1.97 7.95 -4.66
C PHE A 105 -2.58 7.12 -5.80
N ILE A 106 -2.17 7.39 -7.05
CA ILE A 106 -2.72 6.72 -8.24
C ILE A 106 -2.48 5.22 -8.16
N ALA A 107 -1.27 4.81 -7.78
CA ALA A 107 -0.89 3.41 -7.70
C ALA A 107 -1.65 2.70 -6.57
N GLY A 108 -1.81 3.33 -5.41
CA GLY A 108 -2.64 2.81 -4.31
C GLY A 108 -4.11 2.67 -4.72
N ALA A 109 -4.68 3.68 -5.39
CA ALA A 109 -6.05 3.61 -5.88
C ALA A 109 -6.22 2.47 -6.92
N PHE A 110 -5.24 2.29 -7.81
CA PHE A 110 -5.26 1.23 -8.81
C PHE A 110 -5.11 -0.17 -8.19
N ALA A 111 -4.34 -0.30 -7.12
CA ALA A 111 -4.16 -1.56 -6.40
C ALA A 111 -5.48 -2.14 -5.87
N ILE A 112 -6.47 -1.28 -5.61
CA ILE A 112 -7.76 -1.68 -5.03
C ILE A 112 -8.61 -2.47 -6.03
N VAL A 113 -8.45 -2.17 -7.33
CA VAL A 113 -9.36 -2.66 -8.37
C VAL A 113 -9.31 -4.19 -8.46
N PHE A 114 -8.11 -4.77 -8.58
CA PHE A 114 -7.97 -6.21 -8.86
C PHE A 114 -8.46 -7.10 -7.72
N PRO A 115 -8.13 -6.86 -6.45
CA PRO A 115 -8.64 -7.70 -5.38
C PRO A 115 -10.14 -7.51 -5.13
N LEU A 116 -10.77 -6.41 -5.56
CA LEU A 116 -12.23 -6.27 -5.46
C LEU A 116 -12.98 -6.94 -6.61
N LEU A 117 -12.36 -7.19 -7.77
CA LEU A 117 -13.04 -7.79 -8.93
C LEU A 117 -13.83 -9.08 -8.61
N PRO A 118 -13.33 -10.04 -7.80
CA PRO A 118 -14.08 -11.26 -7.49
C PRO A 118 -15.46 -10.99 -6.88
N PHE A 119 -15.61 -9.94 -6.06
CA PHE A 119 -16.88 -9.59 -5.42
C PHE A 119 -17.95 -9.05 -6.39
N PHE A 120 -17.55 -8.62 -7.58
CA PHE A 120 -18.48 -8.22 -8.64
C PHE A 120 -18.88 -9.39 -9.54
N LEU A 121 -18.06 -10.44 -9.61
CA LEU A 121 -18.22 -11.55 -10.56
C LEU A 121 -18.80 -12.81 -9.91
N LEU A 122 -18.56 -13.00 -8.62
CA LEU A 122 -18.95 -14.20 -7.88
C LEU A 122 -20.11 -13.89 -6.94
N TYR A 123 -21.02 -14.84 -6.80
CA TYR A 123 -22.21 -14.71 -5.96
C TYR A 123 -21.93 -15.04 -4.48
N ASP A 124 -20.93 -15.88 -4.22
CA ASP A 124 -20.59 -16.35 -2.87
C ASP A 124 -19.48 -15.50 -2.25
N VAL A 125 -19.70 -15.06 -1.00
CA VAL A 125 -18.79 -14.16 -0.28
C VAL A 125 -17.48 -14.88 0.03
N LEU A 126 -17.55 -16.13 0.51
CA LEU A 126 -16.35 -16.89 0.87
C LEU A 126 -15.47 -17.14 -0.35
N THR A 127 -16.06 -17.55 -1.47
CA THR A 127 -15.34 -17.78 -2.73
C THR A 127 -14.72 -16.49 -3.27
N SER A 128 -15.44 -15.36 -3.14
CA SER A 128 -14.92 -14.03 -3.50
C SER A 128 -13.69 -13.68 -2.65
N MET A 129 -13.78 -13.85 -1.33
CA MET A 129 -12.69 -13.58 -0.40
C MET A 129 -11.44 -14.40 -0.72
N ILE A 130 -11.58 -15.72 -0.89
CA ILE A 130 -10.44 -16.60 -1.20
C ILE A 130 -9.79 -16.21 -2.53
N SER A 131 -10.60 -15.92 -3.55
CA SER A 131 -10.09 -15.46 -4.85
C SER A 131 -9.32 -14.14 -4.73
N SER A 132 -9.86 -13.18 -3.99
CA SER A 132 -9.21 -11.89 -3.72
C SER A 132 -7.91 -12.03 -2.94
N LEU A 133 -7.87 -12.94 -1.97
CA LEU A 133 -6.68 -13.29 -1.20
C LEU A 133 -5.57 -13.84 -2.10
N ILE A 134 -5.89 -14.77 -2.99
CA ILE A 134 -4.94 -15.35 -3.94
C ILE A 134 -4.41 -14.28 -4.89
N ILE A 135 -5.30 -13.46 -5.48
CA ILE A 135 -4.91 -12.38 -6.39
C ILE A 135 -3.97 -11.39 -5.67
N SER A 136 -4.34 -10.96 -4.47
CA SER A 136 -3.52 -10.01 -3.70
C SER A 136 -2.18 -10.59 -3.28
N ALA A 137 -2.15 -11.86 -2.86
CA ALA A 137 -0.92 -12.57 -2.52
C ALA A 137 0.03 -12.64 -3.72
N MET A 138 -0.48 -12.97 -4.91
CA MET A 138 0.30 -12.97 -6.14
C MET A 138 0.79 -11.56 -6.49
N MET A 139 -0.07 -10.55 -6.39
CA MET A 139 0.32 -9.16 -6.65
C MET A 139 1.39 -8.66 -5.69
N LEU A 140 1.28 -8.95 -4.39
CA LEU A 140 2.28 -8.59 -3.37
C LEU A 140 3.62 -9.29 -3.63
N PHE A 141 3.60 -10.57 -3.99
CA PHE A 141 4.83 -11.30 -4.31
C PHE A 141 5.51 -10.72 -5.55
N VAL A 142 4.75 -10.46 -6.62
CA VAL A 142 5.26 -9.87 -7.86
C VAL A 142 5.80 -8.46 -7.61
N LEU A 143 5.05 -7.62 -6.90
CA LEU A 143 5.49 -6.28 -6.50
C LEU A 143 6.80 -6.37 -5.70
N GLY A 144 6.84 -7.24 -4.71
CA GLY A 144 8.01 -7.47 -3.88
C GLY A 144 9.23 -7.94 -4.66
N TYR A 145 9.04 -8.82 -5.63
CA TYR A 145 10.09 -9.26 -6.53
C TYR A 145 10.68 -8.08 -7.34
N TYR A 146 9.84 -7.20 -7.87
CA TYR A 146 10.27 -6.02 -8.62
C TYR A 146 10.95 -4.96 -7.75
N ILE A 147 10.43 -4.70 -6.55
CA ILE A 147 11.07 -3.82 -5.57
C ILE A 147 12.46 -4.36 -5.23
N GLY A 148 12.57 -5.66 -4.97
CA GLY A 148 13.85 -6.31 -4.67
C GLY A 148 14.86 -6.14 -5.81
N LYS A 149 14.40 -6.36 -7.06
CA LYS A 149 15.21 -6.18 -8.26
C LYS A 149 15.73 -4.76 -8.43
N ILE A 150 14.90 -3.75 -8.18
CA ILE A 150 15.27 -2.33 -8.38
C ILE A 150 16.18 -1.82 -7.27
N ASN A 151 16.01 -2.31 -6.05
CA ASN A 151 16.85 -1.94 -4.91
C ASN A 151 18.13 -2.78 -4.79
N GLU A 152 18.47 -3.60 -5.81
CA GLU A 152 19.65 -4.46 -5.81
C GLU A 152 19.72 -5.40 -4.59
N THR A 153 18.56 -5.86 -4.12
CA THR A 153 18.41 -6.82 -3.02
C THR A 153 17.92 -8.17 -3.54
N ASP A 154 17.93 -9.20 -2.67
CA ASP A 154 17.42 -10.52 -3.01
C ASP A 154 15.95 -10.47 -3.44
N ARG A 155 15.70 -10.80 -4.71
CA ARG A 155 14.38 -10.64 -5.37
C ARG A 155 13.33 -11.54 -4.72
N LEU A 156 13.64 -12.82 -4.57
CA LEU A 156 12.73 -13.80 -3.96
C LEU A 156 12.49 -13.50 -2.49
N ARG A 157 13.54 -13.13 -1.75
CA ARG A 157 13.43 -12.75 -0.35
C ARG A 157 12.51 -11.53 -0.17
N SER A 158 12.61 -10.56 -1.07
CA SER A 158 11.71 -9.41 -1.10
C SER A 158 10.28 -9.83 -1.40
N GLY A 159 10.05 -10.64 -2.45
CA GLY A 159 8.72 -11.18 -2.76
C GLY A 159 8.06 -11.88 -1.56
N PHE A 160 8.78 -12.80 -0.91
CA PHE A 160 8.28 -13.49 0.29
C PHE A 160 8.08 -12.55 1.48
N LYS A 161 8.93 -11.53 1.66
CA LYS A 161 8.76 -10.52 2.71
C LYS A 161 7.41 -9.80 2.55
N TYR A 162 7.05 -9.35 1.36
CA TYR A 162 5.78 -8.65 1.13
C TYR A 162 4.57 -9.57 1.23
N LEU A 163 4.68 -10.80 0.74
CA LEU A 163 3.65 -11.82 0.94
C LEU A 163 3.41 -12.08 2.43
N PHE A 164 4.49 -12.20 3.23
CA PHE A 164 4.40 -12.38 4.67
C PHE A 164 3.71 -11.20 5.36
N LEU A 165 4.04 -9.95 4.98
CA LEU A 165 3.38 -8.76 5.51
C LEU A 165 1.87 -8.76 5.20
N GLY A 166 1.47 -9.16 4.00
CA GLY A 166 0.07 -9.30 3.62
C GLY A 166 -0.67 -10.37 4.43
N ILE A 167 -0.07 -11.56 4.60
CA ILE A 167 -0.65 -12.65 5.41
C ILE A 167 -0.82 -12.20 6.86
N MET A 168 0.18 -11.54 7.45
CA MET A 168 0.10 -11.03 8.82
C MET A 168 -1.03 -10.01 8.99
N SER A 169 -1.18 -9.09 8.04
CA SER A 169 -2.30 -8.14 8.02
C SER A 169 -3.65 -8.84 7.99
N SER A 170 -3.82 -9.82 7.09
CA SER A 170 -5.06 -10.60 6.99
C SER A 170 -5.37 -11.39 8.26
N ILE A 171 -4.38 -11.97 8.94
CA ILE A 171 -4.58 -12.69 10.21
C ILE A 171 -5.10 -11.72 11.29
N VAL A 172 -4.47 -10.55 11.43
CA VAL A 172 -4.91 -9.54 12.40
C VAL A 172 -6.33 -9.09 12.09
N ALA A 173 -6.62 -8.79 10.82
CA ALA A 173 -7.94 -8.37 10.39
C ALA A 173 -9.00 -9.47 10.56
N PHE A 174 -8.67 -10.73 10.32
CA PHE A 174 -9.55 -11.88 10.56
C PHE A 174 -9.95 -11.96 12.04
N ILE A 175 -8.96 -11.88 12.95
CA ILE A 175 -9.21 -11.92 14.39
C ILE A 175 -10.12 -10.77 14.81
N LEU A 176 -9.83 -9.55 14.35
CA LEU A 176 -10.67 -8.39 14.62
C LEU A 176 -12.09 -8.55 14.05
N GLY A 177 -12.22 -9.06 12.83
CA GLY A 177 -13.50 -9.32 12.19
C GLY A 177 -14.35 -10.32 12.96
N GLU A 178 -13.75 -11.42 13.43
CA GLU A 178 -14.43 -12.43 14.25
C GLU A 178 -14.86 -11.89 15.61
N VAL A 179 -14.02 -11.08 16.26
CA VAL A 179 -14.38 -10.39 17.52
C VAL A 179 -15.57 -9.46 17.31
N LEU A 180 -15.55 -8.66 16.24
CA LEU A 180 -16.65 -7.75 15.92
C LEU A 180 -17.93 -8.49 15.55
N ARG A 181 -17.84 -9.59 14.79
CA ARG A 181 -18.98 -10.45 14.47
C ARG A 181 -19.72 -10.89 15.73
N ARG A 182 -18.99 -11.46 16.69
CA ARG A 182 -19.57 -11.92 17.97
C ARG A 182 -20.21 -10.79 18.76
N PHE A 183 -19.61 -9.60 18.72
CA PHE A 183 -20.17 -8.42 19.39
C PHE A 183 -21.47 -7.94 18.75
N ILE A 184 -21.57 -8.01 17.42
CA ILE A 184 -22.78 -7.65 16.67
C ILE A 184 -23.89 -8.68 16.91
N GLU A 185 -23.57 -9.97 16.80
CA GLU A 185 -24.52 -11.07 17.04
C GLU A 185 -25.01 -11.09 18.50
N GLY A 186 -24.11 -10.85 19.46
CA GLY A 186 -24.41 -10.84 20.91
C GLY A 186 -25.31 -9.69 21.38
N LYS A 187 -25.52 -8.65 20.57
CA LYS A 187 -26.44 -7.54 20.87
C LYS A 187 -27.84 -7.69 20.27
N GLY A 188 -28.16 -8.85 19.69
CA GLY A 188 -29.47 -9.08 19.08
C GLY A 188 -29.61 -8.38 17.72
N GLY A 189 -28.67 -8.65 16.82
CA GLY A 189 -28.76 -8.44 15.37
C GLY A 189 -29.56 -7.22 14.91
N ILE A 190 -28.95 -6.04 14.91
CA ILE A 190 -29.47 -4.88 14.18
C ILE A 190 -28.68 -4.78 12.87
N PHE A 191 -28.96 -5.66 11.92
CA PHE A 191 -28.86 -5.47 10.47
C PHE A 191 -29.70 -6.53 9.78
#